data_AF-A0A5C3MAH4-F1
#
_entry.id   AF-A0A5C3MAH4-F1
#
_cell.length_a   1.000
_cell.length_b   1.000
_cell.length_c   1.000
_cell.angle_alpha   90.00
_cell.angle_beta   90.00
_cell.angle_gamma   90.00
#
_symmetry.space_group_name_H-M   'P 1'
#
loop_
_entity.id
_entity.type
_entity.pdbx_description
1 polymer ?
#
loop_
_entity_poly.entity_id
_entity_poly.type
_entity_poly.pdbx_seq_one_letter_code
_entity_poly.pdbx_strand_id
1 'polypeptide(L)' 'LGGMGKTQIALKFSEDISSQYRYIFWVDATNEDTISASLKGMSSFPEAKKADVDGTPKAVLYWIASLSKE' A
#
# COMPACT_ATOMS: atom_id res chain seq x y z
N LEU A 1 3.22 -12.87 22.13
CA LEU A 1 1.99 -12.28 22.74
C LEU A 1 1.25 -11.46 21.67
N GLY A 2 0.52 -12.12 20.78
CA GLY A 2 -0.21 -11.48 19.70
C GLY A 2 -1.65 -11.16 20.14
N GLY A 3 -1.87 -10.00 20.76
CA GLY A 3 -3.21 -9.58 21.18
C GLY A 3 -4.18 -9.41 20.01
N MET A 4 -5.43 -9.85 20.19
CA MET A 4 -6.57 -9.49 19.33
C MET A 4 -6.71 -7.97 19.25
N GLY A 5 -7.02 -7.45 18.06
CA GLY A 5 -7.42 -6.05 17.88
C GLY A 5 -6.37 -5.11 17.24
N LYS A 6 -5.08 -5.46 17.17
CA LYS A 6 -4.07 -4.56 16.56
C LYS A 6 -4.38 -4.22 15.10
N THR A 7 -4.71 -5.25 14.30
CA THR A 7 -5.13 -5.07 12.91
C THR A 7 -6.40 -4.23 12.83
N GLN A 8 -7.36 -4.43 13.74
CA GLN A 8 -8.60 -3.67 13.76
C GLN A 8 -8.37 -2.19 14.11
N ILE A 9 -7.44 -1.90 15.02
CA ILE A 9 -7.04 -0.52 15.34
C ILE A 9 -6.40 0.15 14.12
N ALA A 10 -5.51 -0.55 13.40
CA ALA A 10 -4.88 -0.02 12.19
C ALA A 10 -5.89 0.23 11.05
N LEU A 11 -6.84 -0.69 10.86
CA LEU A 11 -7.93 -0.53 9.91
C LEU A 11 -8.80 0.67 10.28
N LYS A 12 -9.25 0.76 11.54
CA LYS A 12 -10.07 1.88 12.01
C LYS A 12 -9.36 3.23 11.84
N PHE A 13 -8.07 3.28 12.17
CA PHE A 13 -7.26 4.47 11.94
C PHE A 13 -7.23 4.87 10.46
N SER A 14 -7.03 3.91 9.54
CA SER A 14 -7.01 4.19 8.10
C SER A 14 -8.35 4.73 7.58
N GLU A 15 -9.46 4.26 8.12
CA GLU A 15 -10.80 4.80 7.81
C GLU A 15 -10.95 6.25 8.29
N ASP A 16 -10.57 6.51 9.54
CA ASP A 16 -10.76 7.82 10.19
C ASP A 16 -9.91 8.93 9.54
N ILE A 17 -8.74 8.57 8.98
CA ILE A 17 -7.82 9.51 8.32
C ILE A 17 -7.98 9.54 6.80
N SER A 18 -8.87 8.74 6.21
CA SER A 18 -9.03 8.58 4.76
C SER A 18 -9.30 9.90 4.02
N SER A 19 -9.96 10.88 4.65
CA SER A 19 -10.21 12.19 4.06
C SER A 19 -8.99 13.13 4.07
N GLN A 20 -7.96 12.81 4.87
CA GLN A 20 -6.76 13.65 5.03
C GLN A 20 -5.62 13.20 4.10
N TYR A 21 -5.63 11.95 3.65
CA TYR A 21 -4.59 11.38 2.80
C TYR A 21 -5.18 10.95 1.47
N ARG A 22 -4.58 11.43 0.37
CA ARG A 22 -4.97 11.03 -0.99
C ARG A 22 -4.69 9.54 -1.27
N TYR A 23 -3.65 8.99 -0.64
CA TYR A 23 -3.23 7.61 -0.83
C TYR A 23 -2.93 6.95 0.52
N ILE A 24 -3.50 5.77 0.75
CA ILE A 24 -3.21 4.89 1.89
C ILE A 24 -2.95 3.50 1.33
N PHE A 25 -1.79 2.92 1.63
CA PHE A 25 -1.38 1.61 1.14
C PHE A 25 -1.28 0.61 2.30
N TRP A 26 -1.90 -0.56 2.14
CA TRP A 26 -1.80 -1.67 3.08
C TRP A 26 -0.78 -2.69 2.59
N VAL A 27 0.14 -3.10 3.48
CA VAL A 27 1.17 -4.10 3.18
C VAL A 27 1.12 -5.19 4.24
N ASP A 28 1.00 -6.45 3.80
CA ASP A 28 1.25 -7.60 4.65
C ASP A 28 2.77 -7.78 4.83
N ALA A 29 3.24 -7.49 6.05
CA ALA A 29 4.65 -7.54 6.42
C ALA A 29 5.04 -8.84 7.16
N THR A 30 4.28 -9.93 6.97
CA THR A 30 4.55 -11.23 7.62
C THR A 30 5.93 -11.79 7.25
N ASN A 31 6.32 -11.70 5.99
CA ASN A 31 7.63 -12.07 5.45
C ASN A 31 7.90 -11.36 4.11
N GLU A 32 9.09 -11.57 3.53
CA GLU A 32 9.51 -10.95 2.27
C GLU A 32 8.57 -11.26 1.09
N ASP A 33 8.06 -12.49 1.01
CA ASP A 33 7.14 -12.90 -0.06
C ASP A 33 5.80 -12.17 0.05
N THR A 34 5.26 -12.02 1.27
CA THR A 34 4.00 -11.28 1.50
C THR A 34 4.15 -9.77 1.23
N ILE A 35 5.33 -9.20 1.52
CA ILE A 35 5.65 -7.80 1.19
C ILE A 35 5.69 -7.64 -0.33
N SER A 36 6.41 -8.53 -1.00
CA SER A 36 6.53 -8.55 -2.46
C SER A 36 5.15 -8.70 -3.12
N ALA A 37 4.33 -9.66 -2.68
CA ALA A 37 2.99 -9.87 -3.19
C ALA A 37 2.08 -8.64 -2.97
N SER A 38 2.13 -8.03 -1.79
CA SER A 38 1.37 -6.81 -1.48
C SER A 38 1.74 -5.67 -2.42
N LEU A 39 3.04 -5.42 -2.61
CA LEU A 39 3.52 -4.36 -3.51
C LEU A 39 3.13 -4.65 -4.97
N LYS A 40 3.36 -5.87 -5.46
CA LYS A 40 2.97 -6.25 -6.84
C LYS A 40 1.47 -6.05 -7.08
N GLY A 41 0.62 -6.33 -6.09
CA GLY A 41 -0.82 -6.11 -6.19
C GLY A 41 -1.20 -4.65 -6.44
N MET A 42 -0.41 -3.68 -5.97
CA MET A 42 -0.70 -2.25 -6.13
C MET A 42 -0.57 -1.77 -7.58
N SER A 43 0.20 -2.45 -8.45
CA SER A 43 0.24 -2.10 -9.88
C SER A 43 -1.12 -2.30 -10.57
N SER A 44 -2.04 -3.03 -9.93
CA SER A 44 -3.40 -3.22 -10.43
C SER A 44 -4.32 -2.02 -10.19
N PHE A 45 -3.92 -1.04 -9.37
CA PHE A 45 -4.72 0.15 -9.08
C PHE A 45 -4.91 1.01 -10.33
N PRO A 46 -6.07 1.69 -10.51
CA PRO A 46 -6.35 2.48 -11.70
C PRO A 46 -5.26 3.53 -12.01
N GLU A 47 -4.77 4.23 -10.99
CA GLU A 47 -3.73 5.26 -11.09
C GLU A 47 -2.37 4.67 -11.46
N ALA A 48 -2.02 3.50 -10.90
CA ALA A 48 -0.80 2.79 -11.24
C ALA A 48 -0.84 2.26 -12.68
N LYS A 49 -1.98 1.70 -13.11
CA LYS A 49 -2.19 1.28 -14.51
C LYS A 49 -2.11 2.45 -15.48
N LYS A 50 -2.69 3.59 -15.13
CA LYS A 50 -2.62 4.81 -15.94
C LYS A 50 -1.19 5.33 -16.09
N ALA A 51 -0.36 5.14 -15.07
CA ALA A 51 1.05 5.49 -15.07
C ALA A 51 1.97 4.39 -15.66
N ASP A 52 1.40 3.32 -16.22
CA ASP A 52 2.13 2.18 -16.81
C ASP A 52 3.16 1.56 -15.84
N VAL A 53 2.78 1.46 -14.56
CA VAL A 53 3.64 0.90 -13.51
C VAL A 53 3.79 -0.61 -13.71
N ASP A 54 5.03 -1.07 -13.83
CA ASP A 54 5.29 -2.50 -13.93
C ASP A 54 4.90 -3.25 -12.64
N GLY A 55 4.64 -4.56 -12.78
CA GLY A 55 4.25 -5.44 -11.67
C GLY A 55 5.41 -5.88 -10.78
N THR A 56 6.51 -5.14 -10.69
CA THR A 56 7.63 -5.42 -9.78
C THR A 56 7.54 -4.55 -8.52
N PRO A 57 8.00 -5.06 -7.35
CA PRO A 57 8.04 -4.25 -6.13
C PRO A 57 8.81 -2.94 -6.29
N LYS A 58 9.89 -2.93 -7.08
CA LYS A 58 10.75 -1.77 -7.27
C LYS A 58 10.03 -0.65 -8.01
N ALA A 59 9.32 -0.96 -9.10
CA ALA A 59 8.60 0.07 -9.85
C ALA A 59 7.41 0.62 -9.06
N VAL A 60 6.71 -0.25 -8.33
CA VAL A 60 5.63 0.19 -7.42
C VAL A 60 6.16 1.16 -6.36
N LEU A 61 7.31 0.87 -5.75
CA LEU A 61 7.92 1.79 -4.79
C LEU A 61 8.35 3.13 -5.43
N TYR A 62 8.90 3.10 -6.65
CA TYR A 62 9.21 4.34 -7.37
C TYR A 62 7.96 5.15 -7.72
N TRP A 63 6.88 4.47 -8.09
CA TRP A 63 5.59 5.11 -8.34
C TRP A 63 5.05 5.77 -7.07
N ILE A 64 5.00 5.05 -5.93
CA ILE A 64 4.58 5.62 -4.63
C ILE A 64 5.44 6.84 -4.27
N ALA A 65 6.76 6.77 -4.46
CA ALA A 65 7.66 7.89 -4.21
C ALA A 65 7.37 9.08 -5.13
N SER A 66 6.93 8.86 -6.37
CA SER A 66 6.55 9.92 -7.30
C SER A 66 5.23 10.63 -6.92
N LEU A 67 4.31 9.96 -6.21
CA LEU A 67 3.04 10.54 -5.75
C LEU A 67 3.22 11.69 -4.74
N SER A 68 4.38 11.77 -4.08
CA SER A 68 4.72 12.82 -3.10
C SER A 68 5.15 14.16 -3.73
N LYS A 69 5.22 14.23 -5.07
CA LYS A 69 5.70 15.40 -5.81
C LYS A 69 4.59 16.19 -6.50
N GLU A 70 3.33 15.83 -6.29
CA GLU A 70 2.14 16.63 -6.65
C GLU A 70 1.64 17.43 -5.43
#